data_AF-A0A7W1I5B5-F1
#
_entry.id   AF-A0A7W1I5B5-F1
#
_cell.length_a   1.000
_cell.length_b   1.000
_cell.length_c   1.000
_cell.angle_alpha   90.00
_cell.angle_beta   90.00
_cell.angle_gamma   90.00
#
_symmetry.space_group_name_H-M   'P 1'
#
loop_
_entity.id
_entity.type
_entity.pdbx_description
1 polymer ?
#
loop_
_entity_poly.entity_id
_entity_poly.type
_entity_poly.pdbx_seq_one_letter_code
_entity_poly.pdbx_strand_id
1 'polypeptide(L)'
;MLEIATTRDELRAILGAEAAGYVPTMGALHQGHISLIERAVRENARTVVSLFVNPKQFGDPADLVRYPRDRERDFAAISASGATVIFSPRELEIYPPGFETTIEVTSLSRRWEGAARPGHFRGVATVVTLLLSLVRPARAYFGEKDFQQLRVIQRLHADLGLPGSIVPCPTVRDSDGLALSSRNARLSALARRQAVAIPRALFTMRDLADSGEREIAPLIAAGSQEVAKSDLLTLDYLTVVDPSTLEPIPTVVPGARALIAVSVEGLRLIDNLALVDPLT
;
A
#
# COMPACT_ATOMS: atom_id res chain seq x y z
N MET A 1 14.53 10.28 -22.47
CA MET A 1 13.24 10.08 -23.19
C MET A 1 12.49 9.00 -22.43
N LEU A 2 11.17 9.13 -22.25
CA LEU A 2 10.38 8.10 -21.57
C LEU A 2 10.22 6.87 -22.48
N GLU A 3 10.57 5.69 -21.97
CA GLU A 3 10.41 4.42 -22.67
C GLU A 3 9.21 3.66 -22.12
N ILE A 4 8.52 2.89 -22.98
CA ILE A 4 7.34 2.12 -22.59
C ILE A 4 7.56 0.66 -22.98
N ALA A 5 7.45 -0.23 -22.00
CA ALA A 5 7.44 -1.67 -22.17
C ALA A 5 6.04 -2.23 -21.90
N THR A 6 5.57 -3.10 -22.77
CA THR A 6 4.32 -3.86 -22.64
C THR A 6 4.54 -5.36 -22.52
N THR A 7 5.75 -5.84 -22.84
CA THR A 7 6.18 -7.23 -22.66
C THR A 7 7.38 -7.35 -21.72
N ARG A 8 7.63 -8.54 -21.19
CA ARG A 8 8.82 -8.85 -20.38
C ARG A 8 10.10 -8.66 -21.18
N ASP A 9 10.08 -8.99 -22.46
CA ASP A 9 11.27 -8.90 -23.33
C ASP A 9 11.60 -7.46 -23.68
N GLU A 10 10.61 -6.62 -23.97
CA GLU A 10 10.78 -5.18 -24.10
C GLU A 10 11.36 -4.58 -22.82
N LEU A 11 10.81 -4.94 -21.65
CA LEU A 11 11.30 -4.46 -20.37
C LEU A 11 12.77 -4.86 -20.15
N ARG A 12 13.14 -6.11 -20.42
CA ARG A 12 14.53 -6.58 -20.30
C ARG A 12 15.46 -5.87 -21.28
N ALA A 13 15.04 -5.68 -22.52
CA ALA A 13 15.83 -4.98 -23.54
C ALA A 13 16.07 -3.52 -23.15
N ILE A 14 15.04 -2.86 -22.63
CA ILE A 14 15.11 -1.49 -22.12
C ILE A 14 16.07 -1.40 -20.93
N LEU A 15 15.94 -2.27 -19.93
CA LEU A 15 16.74 -2.21 -18.69
C LEU A 15 18.19 -2.68 -18.85
N GLY A 16 18.45 -3.64 -19.73
CA GLY A 16 19.78 -4.24 -19.86
C GLY A 16 20.29 -4.80 -18.53
N ALA A 17 21.50 -4.39 -18.13
CA ALA A 17 22.13 -4.78 -16.87
C ALA A 17 22.08 -3.68 -15.78
N GLU A 18 21.48 -2.53 -16.08
CA GLU A 18 21.48 -1.37 -15.18
C GLU A 18 20.39 -1.49 -14.11
N ALA A 19 20.77 -1.25 -12.86
CA ALA A 19 19.80 -1.23 -11.76
C ALA A 19 18.98 0.08 -11.78
N ALA A 20 17.67 -0.04 -11.55
CA ALA A 20 16.75 1.09 -11.50
C ALA A 20 16.06 1.20 -10.12
N GLY A 21 15.55 2.39 -9.82
CA GLY A 21 14.48 2.56 -8.84
C GLY A 21 13.18 2.00 -9.40
N TYR A 22 12.33 1.41 -8.54
CA TYR A 22 11.08 0.80 -8.99
C TYR A 22 9.88 1.18 -8.13
N VAL A 23 8.79 1.60 -8.79
CA VAL A 23 7.51 1.89 -8.14
C VAL A 23 6.41 0.98 -8.76
N PRO A 24 6.01 -0.10 -8.09
CA PRO A 24 4.88 -0.91 -8.52
C PRO A 24 3.56 -0.21 -8.19
N THR A 25 2.69 -0.05 -9.19
CA THR A 25 1.34 0.50 -9.01
C THR A 25 0.30 -0.29 -9.81
N MET A 26 -0.98 -0.10 -9.46
CA MET A 26 -2.12 -0.59 -10.25
C MET A 26 -2.71 0.50 -11.17
N GLY A 27 -2.09 1.68 -11.25
CA GLY A 27 -2.64 2.85 -11.93
C GLY A 27 -3.64 3.65 -11.08
N ALA A 28 -4.43 4.47 -11.76
CA ALA A 28 -5.30 5.48 -11.16
C ALA A 28 -4.54 6.37 -10.16
N LEU A 29 -3.48 6.99 -10.68
CA LEU A 29 -2.48 7.67 -9.86
C LEU A 29 -3.06 8.89 -9.13
N HIS A 30 -2.46 9.14 -7.97
CA HIS A 30 -2.77 10.25 -7.04
C HIS A 30 -1.49 10.69 -6.35
N GLN A 31 -1.51 11.76 -5.57
CA GLN A 31 -0.29 12.36 -5.01
C GLN A 31 0.54 11.41 -4.14
N GLY A 32 -0.09 10.43 -3.48
CA GLY A 32 0.63 9.32 -2.84
C GLY A 32 1.56 8.57 -3.80
N HIS A 33 1.08 8.16 -4.97
CA HIS A 33 1.91 7.52 -6.00
C HIS A 33 2.97 8.46 -6.55
N ILE A 34 2.61 9.72 -6.82
CA ILE A 34 3.54 10.73 -7.33
C ILE A 34 4.72 10.91 -6.36
N SER A 35 4.46 10.95 -5.05
CA SER A 35 5.53 11.04 -4.05
C SER A 35 6.51 9.86 -4.07
N LEU A 36 6.02 8.64 -4.37
CA LEU A 36 6.87 7.46 -4.54
C LEU A 36 7.77 7.61 -5.76
N ILE A 37 7.19 8.05 -6.89
CA ILE A 37 7.90 8.22 -8.16
C ILE A 37 8.96 9.32 -8.02
N GLU A 38 8.59 10.49 -7.48
CA GLU A 38 9.52 11.59 -7.25
C GLU A 38 10.67 11.18 -6.33
N ARG A 39 10.40 10.41 -5.27
CA ARG A 39 11.47 9.89 -4.40
C ARG A 39 12.37 8.92 -5.15
N ALA A 40 11.80 8.01 -5.93
CA ALA A 40 12.57 7.07 -6.75
C ALA A 40 13.46 7.82 -7.77
N VAL A 41 12.94 8.85 -8.43
CA VAL A 41 13.68 9.68 -9.40
C VAL A 41 14.82 10.44 -8.74
N ARG A 42 14.63 10.99 -7.53
CA ARG A 42 15.71 11.68 -6.79
C ARG A 42 16.83 10.74 -6.36
N GLU A 43 16.52 9.47 -6.15
CA GLU A 43 17.42 8.50 -5.53
C GLU A 43 18.09 7.54 -6.53
N ASN A 44 17.68 7.55 -7.80
CA ASN A 44 18.15 6.61 -8.81
C ASN A 44 18.34 7.30 -10.17
N ALA A 45 19.36 6.90 -10.93
CA ALA A 45 19.59 7.43 -12.28
C ALA A 45 18.47 7.04 -13.26
N ARG A 46 17.84 5.88 -13.05
CA ARG A 46 16.73 5.37 -13.83
C ARG A 46 15.61 4.94 -12.91
N THR A 47 14.36 5.25 -13.29
CA THR A 47 13.16 4.86 -12.53
C THR A 47 12.15 4.17 -13.43
N VAL A 48 11.73 2.99 -12.99
CA VAL A 48 10.68 2.17 -13.60
C VAL A 48 9.40 2.32 -12.78
N VAL A 49 8.28 2.57 -13.45
CA VAL A 49 6.95 2.53 -12.84
C VAL A 49 6.14 1.46 -13.55
N SER A 50 5.58 0.50 -12.81
CA SER A 50 4.64 -0.44 -13.42
C SER A 50 3.19 0.00 -13.21
N LEU A 51 2.37 -0.21 -14.24
CA LEU A 51 0.94 -0.02 -14.24
C LEU A 51 0.29 -1.37 -14.55
N PHE A 52 -0.08 -2.11 -13.50
CA PHE A 52 -0.68 -3.43 -13.64
C PHE A 52 -1.75 -3.68 -12.59
N VAL A 53 -3.01 -3.69 -13.01
CA VAL A 53 -4.13 -4.10 -12.15
C VAL A 53 -4.09 -5.62 -12.01
N ASN A 54 -3.50 -6.10 -10.92
CA ASN A 54 -3.33 -7.53 -10.66
C ASN A 54 -4.68 -8.19 -10.29
N PRO A 55 -5.28 -9.06 -11.11
CA PRO A 55 -6.54 -9.73 -10.76
C PRO A 55 -6.42 -10.65 -9.54
N LYS A 56 -5.26 -11.27 -9.31
CA LYS A 56 -5.07 -12.28 -8.24
C LYS A 56 -5.17 -11.70 -6.82
N GLN A 57 -5.13 -10.37 -6.65
CA GLN A 57 -5.24 -9.72 -5.35
C GLN A 57 -6.63 -9.09 -5.07
N PHE A 58 -7.59 -9.28 -5.97
CA PHE A 58 -8.98 -8.85 -5.75
C PHE A 58 -9.81 -10.01 -5.22
N GLY A 59 -10.42 -9.82 -4.05
CA GLY A 59 -11.38 -10.78 -3.48
C GLY A 59 -12.79 -10.64 -4.06
N ASP A 60 -13.14 -9.44 -4.55
CA ASP A 60 -14.41 -9.16 -5.21
C ASP A 60 -14.18 -8.89 -6.71
N PRO A 61 -14.68 -9.76 -7.62
CA PRO A 61 -14.63 -9.54 -9.06
C PRO A 61 -15.26 -8.21 -9.50
N ALA A 62 -16.27 -7.72 -8.79
CA ALA A 62 -16.92 -6.46 -9.11
C ALA A 62 -16.04 -5.25 -8.79
N ASP A 63 -15.14 -5.33 -7.79
CA ASP A 63 -14.14 -4.29 -7.53
C ASP A 63 -13.05 -4.29 -8.62
N LEU A 64 -12.65 -5.47 -9.13
CA LEU A 64 -11.72 -5.58 -10.25
C LEU A 64 -12.26 -4.93 -11.55
N VAL A 65 -13.54 -5.18 -11.85
CA VAL A 65 -14.22 -4.57 -13.00
C VAL A 65 -14.31 -3.06 -12.84
N ARG A 66 -14.70 -2.58 -11.65
CA ARG A 66 -14.88 -1.15 -11.35
C ARG A 66 -13.57 -0.41 -11.07
N TYR A 67 -12.43 -1.10 -11.03
CA TYR A 67 -11.15 -0.45 -10.76
C TYR A 67 -10.85 0.61 -11.83
N PRO A 68 -10.59 1.87 -11.45
CA PRO A 68 -10.36 2.95 -12.40
C PRO A 68 -9.13 2.66 -13.27
N ARG A 69 -9.27 2.91 -14.57
CA ARG A 69 -8.19 2.76 -15.56
C ARG A 69 -8.21 3.97 -16.47
N ASP A 70 -7.18 4.81 -16.37
CA ASP A 70 -6.97 5.95 -17.26
C ASP A 70 -5.50 6.00 -17.65
N ARG A 71 -5.18 5.24 -18.71
CA ARG A 71 -3.80 5.02 -19.12
C ARG A 71 -3.12 6.31 -19.56
N GLU A 72 -3.83 7.18 -20.27
CA GLU A 72 -3.26 8.43 -20.78
C GLU A 72 -2.92 9.38 -19.64
N ARG A 73 -3.85 9.55 -18.68
CA ARG A 73 -3.61 10.34 -17.47
C ARG A 73 -2.46 9.80 -16.64
N ASP A 74 -2.43 8.48 -16.42
CA ASP A 74 -1.37 7.85 -15.62
C ASP A 74 0.00 7.98 -16.31
N PHE A 75 0.09 7.76 -17.63
CA PHE A 75 1.33 7.90 -18.39
C PHE A 75 1.84 9.35 -18.36
N ALA A 76 0.95 10.32 -18.53
CA ALA A 76 1.30 11.74 -18.43
C ALA A 76 1.83 12.09 -17.04
N ALA A 77 1.17 11.60 -15.98
CA ALA A 77 1.59 11.84 -14.60
C ALA A 77 2.95 11.21 -14.28
N ILE A 78 3.20 9.97 -14.74
CA ILE A 78 4.49 9.29 -14.58
C ILE A 78 5.61 10.04 -15.30
N SER A 79 5.35 10.46 -16.55
CA SER A 79 6.29 11.25 -17.35
C SER A 79 6.64 12.57 -16.66
N ALA A 80 5.62 13.31 -16.20
CA ALA A 80 5.79 14.59 -15.50
C ALA A 80 6.55 14.45 -14.17
N SER A 81 6.47 13.28 -13.53
CA SER A 81 7.20 12.98 -12.30
C SER A 81 8.67 12.62 -12.53
N GLY A 82 9.12 12.54 -13.79
CA GLY A 82 10.51 12.30 -14.16
C GLY A 82 10.91 10.82 -14.25
N ALA A 83 9.95 9.88 -14.21
CA ALA A 83 10.28 8.48 -14.45
C ALA A 83 10.76 8.27 -15.88
N THR A 84 11.60 7.25 -16.07
CA THR A 84 12.27 6.99 -17.36
C THR A 84 11.66 5.81 -18.12
N VAL A 85 11.00 4.88 -17.41
CA VAL A 85 10.41 3.67 -18.00
C VAL A 85 9.03 3.42 -17.41
N ILE A 86 8.06 3.15 -18.26
CA ILE A 86 6.75 2.61 -17.87
C ILE A 86 6.69 1.15 -18.28
N PHE A 87 6.38 0.26 -17.33
CA PHE A 87 6.01 -1.11 -17.62
C PHE A 87 4.49 -1.29 -17.49
N SER A 88 3.79 -1.40 -18.61
CA SER A 88 2.33 -1.49 -18.67
C SER A 88 1.89 -2.80 -19.36
N PRO A 89 2.14 -3.97 -18.73
CA PRO A 89 1.85 -5.26 -19.32
C PRO A 89 0.35 -5.57 -19.35
N ARG A 90 -0.04 -6.44 -20.29
CA ARG A 90 -1.35 -7.13 -20.24
C ARG A 90 -1.31 -8.26 -19.21
N GLU A 91 -2.49 -8.72 -18.76
CA GLU A 91 -2.58 -9.84 -17.83
C GLU A 91 -1.87 -11.11 -18.33
N LEU A 92 -2.08 -11.50 -19.59
CA LEU A 92 -1.45 -12.69 -20.19
C LEU A 92 0.08 -12.61 -20.24
N GLU A 93 0.64 -11.41 -20.20
CA GLU A 93 2.09 -11.22 -20.11
C GLU A 93 2.59 -11.54 -18.70
N ILE A 94 1.81 -11.26 -17.65
CA ILE A 94 2.16 -11.57 -16.26
C ILE A 94 1.76 -13.01 -15.89
N TYR A 95 0.62 -13.48 -16.38
CA TYR A 95 0.03 -14.79 -16.12
C TYR A 95 -0.28 -15.49 -17.45
N PRO A 96 0.71 -16.11 -18.11
CA PRO A 96 0.47 -16.91 -19.30
C PRO A 96 -0.45 -18.11 -19.01
N PRO A 97 -1.08 -18.71 -20.04
CA PRO A 97 -1.85 -19.94 -19.88
C PRO A 97 -1.04 -21.02 -19.14
N GLY A 98 -1.64 -21.63 -18.11
CA GLY A 98 -0.95 -22.62 -17.26
C GLY A 98 -0.10 -22.03 -16.13
N PHE A 99 -0.22 -20.74 -15.81
CA PHE A 99 0.48 -20.16 -14.65
C PHE A 99 -0.05 -20.73 -13.32
N GLU A 100 0.73 -21.62 -12.70
CA GLU A 100 0.34 -22.35 -11.47
C GLU A 100 1.08 -21.87 -10.20
N THR A 101 2.20 -21.14 -10.34
CA THR A 101 3.02 -20.75 -9.19
C THR A 101 2.31 -19.73 -8.29
N THR A 102 2.42 -19.91 -6.98
CA THR A 102 1.99 -18.93 -5.98
C THR A 102 3.04 -18.76 -4.90
N ILE A 103 3.09 -17.56 -4.30
CA ILE A 103 3.96 -17.24 -3.18
C ILE A 103 3.07 -16.84 -1.99
N GLU A 104 3.38 -17.37 -0.81
CA GLU A 104 2.59 -17.12 0.41
C GLU A 104 3.51 -16.81 1.59
N VAL A 105 3.26 -15.67 2.25
CA VAL A 105 3.94 -15.26 3.49
C VAL A 105 3.01 -15.56 4.66
N THR A 106 3.28 -16.64 5.39
CA THR A 106 2.26 -17.29 6.23
C THR A 106 1.74 -16.44 7.40
N SER A 107 2.56 -16.07 8.38
CA SER A 107 2.06 -15.43 9.62
C SER A 107 1.51 -14.03 9.39
N LEU A 108 2.27 -13.18 8.70
CA LEU A 108 1.95 -11.77 8.46
C LEU A 108 0.70 -11.58 7.60
N SER A 109 0.31 -12.56 6.79
CA SER A 109 -0.84 -12.46 5.90
C SER A 109 -2.15 -12.98 6.47
N ARG A 110 -2.19 -13.47 7.71
CA ARG A 110 -3.39 -14.14 8.27
C ARG A 110 -4.40 -13.19 8.89
N ARG A 111 -3.95 -12.20 9.67
CA ARG A 111 -4.84 -11.28 10.40
C ARG A 111 -5.21 -10.06 9.56
N TRP A 112 -6.13 -9.25 10.08
CA TRP A 112 -6.46 -7.91 9.58
C TRP A 112 -6.94 -7.93 8.13
N GLU A 113 -6.22 -7.27 7.21
CA GLU A 113 -6.56 -7.29 5.78
C GLU A 113 -6.50 -8.70 5.18
N GLY A 114 -5.68 -9.58 5.76
CA GLY A 114 -5.57 -10.97 5.32
C GLY A 114 -6.82 -11.79 5.63
N ALA A 115 -7.39 -11.58 6.82
CA ALA A 115 -8.63 -12.21 7.25
C ALA A 115 -9.84 -11.60 6.51
N ALA A 116 -9.85 -10.28 6.35
CA ALA A 116 -10.93 -9.57 5.65
C ALA A 116 -10.93 -9.84 4.13
N ARG A 117 -9.77 -10.20 3.55
CA ARG A 117 -9.60 -10.39 2.10
C ARG A 117 -8.83 -11.70 1.84
N PRO A 118 -9.48 -12.87 2.02
CA PRO A 118 -8.82 -14.16 1.81
C PRO A 118 -8.13 -14.25 0.44
N GLY A 119 -6.86 -14.68 0.44
CA GLY A 119 -6.05 -14.79 -0.78
C GLY A 119 -5.42 -13.48 -1.29
N HIS A 120 -5.82 -12.31 -0.77
CA HIS A 120 -5.30 -11.01 -1.20
C HIS A 120 -3.77 -10.95 -1.18
N PHE A 121 -3.17 -11.27 -0.03
CA PHE A 121 -1.71 -11.21 0.12
C PHE A 121 -0.96 -12.30 -0.64
N ARG A 122 -1.58 -13.46 -0.92
CA ARG A 122 -1.01 -14.44 -1.85
C ARG A 122 -0.91 -13.86 -3.26
N GLY A 123 -1.96 -13.15 -3.70
CA GLY A 123 -1.98 -12.40 -4.95
C GLY A 123 -0.90 -11.32 -5.00
N VAL A 124 -0.78 -10.52 -3.94
CA VAL A 124 0.26 -9.48 -3.81
C VAL A 124 1.67 -10.10 -3.82
N ALA A 125 1.94 -11.07 -2.96
CA ALA A 125 3.26 -11.69 -2.85
C ALA A 125 3.69 -12.32 -4.19
N THR A 126 2.77 -13.00 -4.86
CA THR A 126 3.03 -13.60 -6.18
C THR A 126 3.40 -12.55 -7.23
N VAL A 127 2.59 -11.48 -7.38
CA VAL A 127 2.84 -10.47 -8.41
C VAL A 127 4.09 -9.65 -8.08
N VAL A 128 4.30 -9.27 -6.82
CA VAL A 128 5.46 -8.47 -6.41
C VAL A 128 6.75 -9.25 -6.60
N THR A 129 6.78 -10.55 -6.26
CA THR A 129 7.95 -11.42 -6.51
C THR A 129 8.31 -11.45 -7.99
N LEU A 130 7.30 -11.63 -8.85
CA LEU A 130 7.48 -11.66 -10.30
C LEU A 130 8.02 -10.32 -10.81
N LEU A 131 7.41 -9.21 -10.41
CA LEU A 131 7.83 -7.88 -10.86
C LEU A 131 9.23 -7.51 -10.37
N LEU A 132 9.57 -7.80 -9.10
CA LEU A 132 10.92 -7.61 -8.57
C LEU A 132 11.95 -8.47 -9.31
N SER A 133 11.58 -9.69 -9.73
CA SER A 133 12.47 -10.58 -10.50
C SER A 133 12.69 -10.09 -11.94
N LEU A 134 11.70 -9.41 -12.53
CA LEU A 134 11.79 -8.81 -13.87
C LEU A 134 12.59 -7.51 -13.85
N VAL A 135 12.29 -6.62 -12.91
CA VAL A 135 12.90 -5.28 -12.85
C VAL A 135 14.26 -5.30 -12.17
N ARG A 136 14.48 -6.20 -11.21
CA ARG A 136 15.70 -6.32 -10.38
C ARG A 136 16.20 -4.97 -9.83
N PRO A 137 15.33 -4.21 -9.14
CA PRO A 137 15.66 -2.86 -8.75
C PRO A 137 16.72 -2.81 -7.65
N ALA A 138 17.53 -1.75 -7.65
CA ALA A 138 18.36 -1.44 -6.47
C ALA A 138 17.47 -1.03 -5.28
N ARG A 139 16.39 -0.29 -5.56
CA ARG A 139 15.42 0.18 -4.57
C ARG A 139 14.01 0.08 -5.11
N ALA A 140 13.11 -0.54 -4.36
CA ALA A 140 11.69 -0.59 -4.69
C ALA A 140 10.86 0.15 -3.63
N TYR A 141 10.01 1.07 -4.06
CA TYR A 141 9.33 2.04 -3.18
C TYR A 141 7.88 1.64 -2.96
N PHE A 142 7.47 1.55 -1.70
CA PHE A 142 6.11 1.16 -1.31
C PHE A 142 5.56 2.11 -0.25
N GLY A 143 4.29 2.48 -0.39
CA GLY A 143 3.61 3.37 0.56
C GLY A 143 3.28 2.66 1.87
N GLU A 144 3.51 3.35 2.98
CA GLU A 144 3.17 2.89 4.33
C GLU A 144 1.67 2.85 4.61
N LYS A 145 0.84 3.49 3.77
CA LYS A 145 -0.62 3.44 3.88
C LYS A 145 -1.13 2.00 3.92
N ASP A 146 -0.53 1.13 3.13
CA ASP A 146 -0.82 -0.30 3.09
C ASP A 146 0.21 -1.06 3.97
N PHE A 147 0.28 -0.70 5.26
CA PHE A 147 1.38 -1.12 6.16
C PHE A 147 1.55 -2.65 6.25
N GLN A 148 0.47 -3.41 6.37
CA GLN A 148 0.56 -4.87 6.39
C GLN A 148 1.11 -5.42 5.06
N GLN A 149 0.75 -4.80 3.93
CA GLN A 149 1.29 -5.15 2.62
C GLN A 149 2.81 -4.90 2.58
N LEU A 150 3.26 -3.74 3.05
CA LEU A 150 4.67 -3.40 3.15
C LEU A 150 5.43 -4.43 4.00
N ARG A 151 4.89 -4.83 5.16
CA ARG A 151 5.50 -5.85 6.03
C ARG A 151 5.56 -7.23 5.36
N VAL A 152 4.51 -7.63 4.67
CA VAL A 152 4.49 -8.87 3.86
C VAL A 152 5.59 -8.82 2.78
N ILE A 153 5.72 -7.71 2.07
CA ILE A 153 6.71 -7.53 1.00
C ILE A 153 8.14 -7.49 1.54
N GLN A 154 8.38 -6.81 2.67
CA GLN A 154 9.68 -6.80 3.34
C GLN A 154 10.08 -8.20 3.80
N ARG A 155 9.14 -8.97 4.37
CA ARG A 155 9.41 -10.35 4.79
C ARG A 155 9.71 -11.27 3.61
N LEU A 156 8.87 -11.22 2.58
CA LEU A 156 9.06 -11.88 1.28
C LEU A 156 10.46 -11.60 0.71
N HIS A 157 10.84 -10.32 0.63
CA HIS A 157 12.09 -9.87 0.04
C HIS A 157 13.29 -10.46 0.79
N ALA A 158 13.25 -10.41 2.12
CA ALA A 158 14.27 -10.99 2.99
C ALA A 158 14.33 -12.53 2.89
N ASP A 159 13.19 -13.22 2.96
CA ASP A 159 13.11 -14.69 2.98
C ASP A 159 13.59 -15.32 1.67
N LEU A 160 13.32 -14.67 0.53
CA LEU A 160 13.75 -15.15 -0.78
C LEU A 160 15.14 -14.64 -1.19
N GLY A 161 15.78 -13.80 -0.37
CA GLY A 161 17.09 -13.21 -0.68
C GLY A 161 17.06 -12.39 -1.98
N LEU A 162 15.97 -11.67 -2.24
CA LEU A 162 15.86 -10.85 -3.45
C LEU A 162 16.88 -9.69 -3.39
N PRO A 163 17.50 -9.30 -4.52
CA PRO A 163 18.45 -8.20 -4.54
C PRO A 163 17.79 -6.85 -4.23
N GLY A 164 18.62 -5.86 -3.89
CA GLY A 164 18.16 -4.49 -3.62
C GLY A 164 17.50 -4.33 -2.25
N SER A 165 16.73 -3.24 -2.09
CA SER A 165 16.06 -2.91 -0.83
C SER A 165 14.61 -2.45 -1.04
N ILE A 166 13.74 -2.76 -0.09
CA ILE A 166 12.38 -2.24 0.00
C ILE A 166 12.39 -0.92 0.79
N VAL A 167 12.03 0.18 0.14
CA VAL A 167 12.02 1.52 0.72
C VAL A 167 10.59 1.89 1.14
N PRO A 168 10.32 2.00 2.45
CA PRO A 168 9.03 2.49 2.94
C PRO A 168 8.91 3.99 2.71
N CYS A 169 7.73 4.42 2.29
CA CYS A 169 7.41 5.81 2.02
C CYS A 169 6.20 6.26 2.84
N PRO A 170 6.27 7.38 3.57
CA PRO A 170 5.18 7.86 4.42
C PRO A 170 3.84 7.99 3.69
N THR A 171 2.75 7.76 4.41
CA THR A 171 1.39 8.00 3.91
C THR A 171 1.21 9.47 3.56
N VAL A 172 0.92 9.78 2.30
CA VAL A 172 0.48 11.12 1.89
C VAL A 172 -0.97 11.31 2.26
N ARG A 173 -1.27 12.45 2.89
CA ARG A 173 -2.59 12.82 3.39
C ARG A 173 -3.11 14.05 2.68
N ASP A 174 -4.43 14.16 2.60
CA ASP A 174 -5.11 15.39 2.21
C ASP A 174 -4.96 16.46 3.32
N SER A 175 -5.36 17.70 3.04
CA SER A 175 -5.27 18.83 3.97
C SER A 175 -6.03 18.64 5.28
N ASP A 176 -7.06 17.78 5.29
CA ASP A 176 -7.83 17.39 6.47
C ASP A 176 -7.31 16.13 7.17
N GLY A 177 -6.16 15.61 6.72
CA GLY A 177 -5.48 14.46 7.29
C GLY A 177 -5.93 13.10 6.73
N LEU A 178 -6.97 13.04 5.89
CA LEU A 178 -7.40 11.76 5.31
C LEU A 178 -6.30 11.18 4.40
N ALA A 179 -5.94 9.91 4.60
CA ALA A 179 -4.97 9.24 3.74
C ALA A 179 -5.46 9.21 2.28
N LEU A 180 -4.59 9.60 1.34
CA LEU A 180 -4.94 9.60 -0.08
C LEU A 180 -5.09 8.18 -0.61
N SER A 181 -6.15 7.95 -1.37
CA SER A 181 -6.50 6.67 -1.95
C SER A 181 -7.29 6.88 -3.23
N SER A 182 -7.08 6.04 -4.25
CA SER A 182 -7.93 6.04 -5.45
C SER A 182 -9.40 5.76 -5.13
N ARG A 183 -9.68 5.07 -4.01
CA ARG A 183 -11.05 4.83 -3.52
C ARG A 183 -11.76 6.09 -3.00
N ASN A 184 -11.04 7.14 -2.60
CA ASN A 184 -11.65 8.35 -2.04
C ASN A 184 -12.53 9.08 -3.07
N ALA A 185 -12.20 8.97 -4.36
CA ALA A 185 -12.99 9.56 -5.45
C ALA A 185 -14.40 8.96 -5.60
N ARG A 186 -14.68 7.81 -4.97
CA ARG A 186 -15.97 7.12 -5.00
C ARG A 186 -16.89 7.50 -3.84
N LEU A 187 -16.40 8.25 -2.84
CA LEU A 187 -17.18 8.68 -1.69
C LEU A 187 -18.14 9.80 -2.08
N SER A 188 -19.35 9.79 -1.53
CA SER A 188 -20.19 10.98 -1.54
C SER A 188 -19.53 12.14 -0.79
N ALA A 189 -19.97 13.37 -1.05
CA ALA A 189 -19.45 14.54 -0.33
C ALA A 189 -19.68 14.42 1.20
N LEU A 190 -20.77 13.76 1.63
CA LEU A 190 -21.04 13.53 3.05
C LEU A 190 -20.10 12.48 3.63
N ALA A 191 -19.95 11.32 2.96
CA ALA A 191 -19.05 10.26 3.37
C ALA A 191 -17.58 10.75 3.41
N ARG A 192 -17.14 11.54 2.43
CA ARG A 192 -15.79 12.12 2.40
C ARG A 192 -15.51 13.02 3.59
N ARG A 193 -16.50 13.83 4.03
CA ARG A 193 -16.37 14.67 5.24
C ARG A 193 -16.32 13.83 6.51
N GLN A 194 -17.17 12.80 6.62
CA GLN A 194 -17.19 11.93 7.79
C GLN A 194 -15.95 11.03 7.88
N ALA A 195 -15.38 10.59 6.75
CA ALA A 195 -14.17 9.78 6.70
C ALA A 195 -12.96 10.42 7.42
N VAL A 196 -12.97 11.74 7.66
CA VAL A 196 -11.96 12.45 8.48
C VAL A 196 -11.94 11.96 9.94
N ALA A 197 -12.98 11.26 10.40
CA ALA A 197 -12.95 10.58 11.70
C ALA A 197 -11.87 9.48 11.77
N ILE A 198 -11.48 8.88 10.64
CA ILE A 198 -10.43 7.84 10.57
C ILE A 198 -9.06 8.38 11.03
N PRO A 199 -8.49 9.43 10.40
CA PRO A 199 -7.23 9.99 10.87
C PRO A 199 -7.37 10.64 12.26
N ARG A 200 -8.53 11.22 12.60
CA ARG A 200 -8.77 11.75 13.96
C ARG A 200 -8.64 10.67 15.03
N ALA A 201 -9.23 9.48 14.80
CA ALA A 201 -9.09 8.35 15.72
C ALA A 201 -7.61 7.98 15.95
N LEU A 202 -6.83 7.89 14.87
CA LEU A 202 -5.40 7.57 14.94
C LEU A 202 -4.59 8.67 15.65
N PHE A 203 -4.86 9.95 15.37
CA PHE A 203 -4.19 11.06 16.03
C PHE A 203 -4.54 11.14 17.51
N THR A 204 -5.80 10.95 17.89
CA THR A 204 -6.21 10.87 19.30
C THR A 204 -5.47 9.75 20.05
N MET A 205 -5.31 8.58 19.42
CA MET A 205 -4.54 7.48 20.01
C MET A 205 -3.06 7.83 20.19
N ARG A 206 -2.44 8.46 19.19
CA ARG A 206 -1.05 8.89 19.28
C ARG A 206 -0.87 9.95 20.37
N ASP A 207 -1.72 10.97 20.39
CA ASP A 207 -1.60 12.07 21.34
C ASP A 207 -1.79 11.58 22.80
N LEU A 208 -2.67 10.59 23.03
CA LEU A 208 -2.78 9.90 24.32
C LEU A 208 -1.51 9.12 24.67
N ALA A 209 -0.93 8.38 23.72
CA ALA A 209 0.33 7.69 23.95
C ALA A 209 1.46 8.70 24.24
N ASP A 210 1.55 9.79 23.51
CA ASP A 210 2.54 10.86 23.76
C ASP A 210 2.35 11.51 25.15
N SER A 211 1.11 11.57 25.65
CA SER A 211 0.79 12.07 27.00
C SER A 211 1.15 11.11 28.14
N GLY A 212 1.60 9.90 27.82
CA GLY A 212 2.06 8.91 28.80
C GLY A 212 1.19 7.67 28.95
N GLU A 213 0.06 7.58 28.23
CA GLU A 213 -0.73 6.34 28.21
C GLU A 213 0.08 5.22 27.55
N ARG A 214 0.09 4.03 28.16
CA ARG A 214 0.84 2.87 27.67
C ARG A 214 -0.04 1.65 27.50
N GLU A 215 -1.22 1.60 28.12
CA GLU A 215 -2.16 0.51 27.91
C GLU A 215 -2.91 0.70 26.59
N ILE A 216 -3.04 -0.37 25.79
CA ILE A 216 -3.67 -0.27 24.47
C ILE A 216 -5.19 -0.11 24.55
N ALA A 217 -5.84 -0.69 25.57
CA ALA A 217 -7.29 -0.67 25.68
C ALA A 217 -7.88 0.77 25.79
N PRO A 218 -7.34 1.68 26.63
CA PRO A 218 -7.75 3.09 26.64
C PRO A 218 -7.57 3.79 25.28
N LEU A 219 -6.45 3.52 24.58
CA LEU A 219 -6.18 4.10 23.26
C LEU A 219 -7.24 3.66 22.25
N ILE A 220 -7.51 2.35 22.15
CA ILE A 220 -8.53 1.82 21.24
C ILE A 220 -9.91 2.39 21.58
N ALA A 221 -10.26 2.51 22.86
CA ALA A 221 -11.53 3.10 23.29
C ALA A 221 -11.68 4.55 22.81
N ALA A 222 -10.65 5.38 22.99
CA ALA A 222 -10.65 6.78 22.55
C ALA A 222 -10.74 6.90 21.02
N GLY A 223 -9.94 6.12 20.27
CA GLY A 223 -10.01 6.11 18.82
C GLY A 223 -11.37 5.62 18.29
N SER A 224 -11.96 4.60 18.92
CA SER A 224 -13.29 4.09 18.54
C SER A 224 -14.39 5.13 18.76
N GLN A 225 -14.29 5.94 19.83
CA GLN A 225 -15.23 7.04 20.08
C GLN A 225 -15.17 8.11 19.00
N GLU A 226 -14.00 8.42 18.42
CA GLU A 226 -13.90 9.37 17.31
C GLU A 226 -14.65 8.88 16.07
N VAL A 227 -14.53 7.59 15.74
CA VAL A 227 -15.24 6.99 14.60
C VAL A 227 -16.76 6.98 14.85
N ALA A 228 -17.18 6.65 16.07
CA ALA A 228 -18.59 6.56 16.46
C ALA A 228 -19.35 7.90 16.40
N LYS A 229 -18.66 9.05 16.29
CA LYS A 229 -19.30 10.36 16.03
C LYS A 229 -19.86 10.50 14.62
N SER A 230 -19.58 9.55 13.72
CA SER A 230 -20.02 9.56 12.32
C SER A 230 -21.04 8.47 12.06
N ASP A 231 -22.24 8.86 11.63
CA ASP A 231 -23.34 7.90 11.42
C ASP A 231 -23.17 7.00 10.18
N LEU A 232 -22.30 7.36 9.22
CA LEU A 232 -22.06 6.57 8.00
C LEU A 232 -20.90 5.58 8.13
N LEU A 233 -20.09 5.69 9.18
CA LEU A 233 -18.87 4.90 9.32
C LEU A 233 -19.13 3.66 10.17
N THR A 234 -18.83 2.50 9.61
CA THR A 234 -18.80 1.24 10.35
C THR A 234 -17.36 0.83 10.58
N LEU A 235 -16.96 0.72 11.85
CA LEU A 235 -15.62 0.27 12.21
C LEU A 235 -15.50 -1.24 12.01
N ASP A 236 -14.64 -1.68 11.08
CA ASP A 236 -14.36 -3.10 10.87
C ASP A 236 -13.37 -3.60 11.92
N TYR A 237 -12.29 -2.85 12.12
CA TYR A 237 -11.38 -3.03 13.24
C TYR A 237 -10.62 -1.74 13.55
N LEU A 238 -10.26 -1.59 14.83
CA LEU A 238 -9.22 -0.69 15.32
C LEU A 238 -8.34 -1.47 16.29
N THR A 239 -7.04 -1.52 16.06
CA THR A 239 -6.12 -2.29 16.89
C THR A 239 -4.74 -1.65 16.94
N VAL A 240 -3.92 -2.06 17.90
CA VAL A 240 -2.50 -1.71 17.98
C VAL A 240 -1.69 -2.99 17.97
N VAL A 241 -0.68 -3.03 17.13
CA VAL A 241 0.13 -4.23 16.88
C VAL A 241 1.61 -3.94 17.06
N ASP A 242 2.36 -5.01 17.35
CA ASP A 242 3.80 -5.02 17.18
C ASP A 242 4.13 -4.78 15.68
N PRO A 243 5.00 -3.82 15.35
CA PRO A 243 5.24 -3.44 13.96
C PRO A 243 5.92 -4.55 13.15
N SER A 244 6.58 -5.50 13.81
CA SER A 244 7.36 -6.54 13.17
C SER A 244 6.54 -7.78 12.85
N THR A 245 5.70 -8.22 13.80
CA THR A 245 4.90 -9.44 13.76
C THR A 245 3.44 -9.21 13.38
N LEU A 246 2.96 -7.97 13.49
CA LEU A 246 1.55 -7.60 13.35
C LEU A 246 0.60 -8.33 14.30
N GLU A 247 1.13 -8.89 15.40
CA GLU A 247 0.32 -9.44 16.47
C GLU A 247 -0.15 -8.32 17.43
N PRO A 248 -1.36 -8.44 18.00
CA PRO A 248 -1.84 -7.49 19.00
C PRO A 248 -0.90 -7.44 20.21
N ILE A 249 -0.74 -6.24 20.77
CA ILE A 249 0.05 -6.01 21.98
C ILE A 249 -0.83 -5.40 23.09
N PRO A 250 -0.59 -5.73 24.36
CA PRO A 250 -1.36 -5.16 25.48
C PRO A 250 -0.88 -3.76 25.84
N THR A 251 0.40 -3.46 25.61
CA THR A 251 1.04 -2.19 25.96
C THR A 251 1.81 -1.60 24.77
N VAL A 252 1.97 -0.29 24.77
CA VAL A 252 2.74 0.44 23.76
C VAL A 252 4.21 0.06 23.85
N VAL A 253 4.79 -0.30 22.70
CA VAL A 253 6.23 -0.57 22.51
C VAL A 253 6.79 0.39 21.45
N PRO A 254 8.13 0.56 21.35
CA PRO A 254 8.73 1.38 20.31
C PRO A 254 8.27 0.95 18.91
N GLY A 255 7.77 1.91 18.13
CA GLY A 255 7.23 1.66 16.79
C GLY A 255 5.86 0.96 16.74
N ALA A 256 5.17 0.78 17.88
CA ALA A 256 3.81 0.24 17.92
C ALA A 256 2.91 0.90 16.86
N ARG A 257 2.19 0.08 16.08
CA ARG A 257 1.40 0.57 14.95
C ARG A 257 -0.10 0.43 15.25
N ALA A 258 -0.81 1.55 15.26
CA ALA A 258 -2.26 1.53 15.20
C ALA A 258 -2.72 1.24 13.76
N LEU A 259 -3.62 0.28 13.60
CA LEU A 259 -4.24 -0.09 12.32
C LEU A 259 -5.75 0.14 12.41
N ILE A 260 -6.33 0.76 11.40
CA ILE A 260 -7.78 0.99 11.31
C ILE A 260 -8.31 0.60 9.93
N ALA A 261 -9.46 -0.06 9.93
CA ALA A 261 -10.26 -0.28 8.73
C ALA A 261 -11.72 0.10 9.00
N VAL A 262 -12.31 0.85 8.08
CA VAL A 262 -13.67 1.39 8.19
C VAL A 262 -14.41 1.18 6.89
N SER A 263 -15.64 0.68 6.99
CA SER A 263 -16.58 0.56 5.89
C SER A 263 -17.48 1.81 5.81
N VAL A 264 -17.68 2.34 4.60
CA VAL A 264 -18.54 3.50 4.32
C VAL A 264 -19.07 3.43 2.90
N GLU A 265 -20.39 3.52 2.70
CA GLU A 265 -21.04 3.46 1.37
C GLU A 265 -20.61 2.25 0.51
N GLY A 266 -20.38 1.09 1.14
CA GLY A 266 -19.90 -0.13 0.45
C GLY A 266 -18.43 -0.08 0.01
N LEU A 267 -17.67 0.94 0.43
CA LEU A 267 -16.22 1.03 0.30
C LEU A 267 -15.56 0.70 1.62
N ARG A 268 -14.36 0.12 1.55
CA ARG A 268 -13.52 -0.15 2.72
C ARG A 268 -12.27 0.71 2.66
N LEU A 269 -12.15 1.63 3.60
CA LEU A 269 -11.01 2.53 3.78
C LEU A 269 -10.09 1.96 4.85
N ILE A 270 -8.79 2.14 4.66
CA ILE A 270 -7.77 1.74 5.63
C ILE A 270 -6.84 2.91 5.90
N ASP A 271 -6.32 2.96 7.12
CA ASP A 271 -5.26 3.87 7.52
C ASP A 271 -4.46 3.23 8.66
N ASN A 272 -3.31 3.82 8.98
CA ASN A 272 -2.48 3.39 10.08
C ASN A 272 -1.54 4.52 10.54
N LEU A 273 -1.04 4.42 11.75
CA LEU A 273 -0.12 5.40 12.33
C LEU A 273 0.80 4.71 13.35
N ALA A 274 2.08 5.11 13.38
CA ALA A 274 2.95 4.78 14.50
C ALA A 274 2.54 5.61 15.72
N LEU A 275 2.37 4.97 16.86
CA LEU A 275 1.95 5.66 18.09
C LEU A 275 3.12 6.26 18.87
N VAL A 276 4.31 5.69 18.72
CA VAL A 276 5.57 6.17 19.32
C VAL A 276 6.67 5.98 18.29
N ASP A 277 7.61 6.91 18.25
CA ASP A 277 8.77 6.81 17.36
C ASP A 277 9.56 5.53 17.69
N PRO A 278 9.93 4.69 16.72
CA PRO A 278 10.81 3.54 16.97
C PRO A 278 12.19 3.91 17.56
N LEU A 279 12.57 5.19 17.56
CA LEU A 279 13.86 5.68 18.08
C LEU A 279 13.80 6.28 19.50
N THR A 280 12.62 6.31 20.14
CA THR A 280 12.43 6.73 21.53
C THR A 280 12.08 5.55 22.44
#